data_AF-A0A3N5VNN2-F1
#
_entry.id   AF-A0A3N5VNN2-F1
#
_cell.length_a   1.000
_cell.length_b   1.000
_cell.length_c   1.000
_cell.angle_alpha   90.00
_cell.angle_beta   90.00
_cell.angle_gamma   90.00
#
_symmetry.space_group_name_H-M   'P 1'
#
loop_
_entity.id
_entity.type
_entity.pdbx_description
1 polymer ?
#
loop_
_entity_poly.entity_id
_entity_poly.type
_entity_poly.pdbx_seq_one_letter_code
_entity_poly.pdbx_strand_id
1 'polypeptide(L)'
;MKEIRIHGRGGQGSVTAAELIAVAAFEDGKWSQAFPYFGTERRGAPVTAFARIADQPIRIRSQVYEPDYVIVQDPSLIPGVNVASGIKDDGLIIINSEKKPGEIKLDTKATVKTVDATALALEIIGLPIVNTALLG
;
A
#
# COMPACT_ATOMS: atom_id res chain seq x y z
N MET A 1 -12.90 -12.06 -0.21
CA MET A 1 -11.76 -11.52 0.54
C MET A 1 -11.05 -10.53 -0.36
N LYS A 2 -10.68 -9.36 0.17
CA LYS A 2 -9.85 -8.35 -0.49
C LYS A 2 -8.50 -8.31 0.19
N GLU A 3 -7.45 -8.28 -0.62
CA GLU A 3 -6.07 -8.24 -0.13
C GLU A 3 -5.35 -6.99 -0.64
N ILE A 4 -4.67 -6.30 0.27
CA ILE A 4 -3.97 -5.05 0.04
C ILE A 4 -2.50 -5.25 0.36
N ARG A 5 -1.61 -4.73 -0.50
CA ARG A 5 -0.17 -4.70 -0.27
C ARG A 5 0.35 -3.26 -0.35
N ILE A 6 1.01 -2.81 0.70
CA ILE A 6 1.54 -1.46 0.83
C ILE A 6 3.06 -1.53 0.76
N HIS A 7 3.65 -0.74 -0.12
CA HIS A 7 5.10 -0.56 -0.26
C HIS A 7 5.49 0.83 0.20
N GLY A 8 6.44 0.90 1.12
CA GLY A 8 7.00 2.16 1.59
C GLY A 8 8.39 1.96 2.17
N ARG A 9 8.88 2.96 2.91
CA ARG A 9 10.15 2.89 3.64
C ARG A 9 9.92 2.90 5.14
N GLY A 10 10.87 2.33 5.87
CA GLY A 10 10.89 2.39 7.33
C GLY A 10 10.77 3.85 7.82
N GLY A 11 9.68 4.15 8.53
CA GLY A 11 9.33 5.48 9.02
C GLY A 11 8.20 6.20 8.28
N GLN A 12 7.70 5.67 7.14
CA GLN A 12 6.61 6.28 6.36
C GLN A 12 5.19 5.86 6.79
N GLY A 13 5.07 5.01 7.81
CA GLY A 13 3.77 4.59 8.34
C GLY A 13 3.04 3.56 7.48
N SER A 14 3.73 2.72 6.70
CA SER A 14 3.11 1.64 5.91
C SER A 14 2.37 0.63 6.78
N VAL A 15 2.95 0.27 7.93
CA VAL A 15 2.35 -0.67 8.90
C VAL A 15 1.10 -0.05 9.52
N THR A 16 1.20 1.20 9.97
CA THR A 16 0.06 1.96 10.50
C THR A 16 -1.05 2.11 9.47
N ALA A 17 -0.74 2.35 8.19
CA ALA A 17 -1.75 2.38 7.14
C ALA A 17 -2.49 1.05 7.00
N ALA A 18 -1.77 -0.08 6.99
CA ALA A 18 -2.38 -1.40 6.94
C ALA A 18 -3.26 -1.69 8.17
N GLU A 19 -2.79 -1.32 9.36
CA GLU A 19 -3.55 -1.44 10.61
C GLU A 19 -4.83 -0.60 10.58
N LEU A 20 -4.77 0.64 10.11
CA LEU A 20 -5.95 1.50 9.98
C LEU A 20 -6.97 0.94 8.99
N ILE A 21 -6.54 0.37 7.86
CA ILE A 21 -7.43 -0.35 6.92
C ILE A 21 -8.12 -1.51 7.64
N ALA A 22 -7.37 -2.31 8.41
CA ALA A 22 -7.94 -3.46 9.12
C ALA A 22 -8.90 -3.04 10.24
N VAL A 23 -8.59 -1.97 10.98
CA VAL A 23 -9.47 -1.41 12.00
C VAL A 23 -10.76 -0.90 11.37
N ALA A 24 -10.67 -0.08 10.31
CA ALA A 24 -11.86 0.42 9.61
C ALA A 24 -12.75 -0.73 9.10
N ALA A 25 -12.14 -1.76 8.50
CA ALA A 25 -12.88 -2.94 8.06
C ALA A 25 -13.53 -3.72 9.22
N PHE A 26 -12.88 -3.78 10.38
CA PHE A 26 -13.44 -4.42 11.57
C PHE A 26 -14.65 -3.65 12.10
N GLU A 27 -14.56 -2.32 12.16
CA GLU A 27 -15.69 -1.44 12.54
C GLU A 27 -16.88 -1.60 11.57
N ASP A 28 -16.62 -1.88 10.29
CA ASP A 28 -17.63 -2.24 9.29
C ASP A 28 -18.17 -3.69 9.42
N GLY A 29 -17.85 -4.39 10.51
CA GLY A 29 -18.31 -5.75 10.80
C GLY A 29 -17.65 -6.84 9.95
N LYS A 30 -16.50 -6.56 9.32
CA LYS A 30 -15.73 -7.53 8.55
C LYS A 30 -14.67 -8.22 9.41
N TRP A 31 -14.20 -9.37 8.93
CA TRP A 31 -12.98 -9.97 9.43
C TRP A 31 -11.79 -9.31 8.77
N SER A 32 -10.81 -8.89 9.56
CA SER A 32 -9.63 -8.21 9.05
C SER A 32 -8.33 -8.76 9.64
N GLN A 33 -7.24 -8.52 8.92
CA GLN A 33 -5.88 -8.85 9.34
C GLN A 33 -4.94 -7.78 8.81
N ALA A 34 -4.05 -7.26 9.64
CA ALA A 34 -2.93 -6.41 9.22
C ALA A 34 -1.62 -6.98 9.75
N PHE A 35 -0.57 -6.96 8.93
CA PHE A 35 0.75 -7.44 9.34
C PHE A 35 1.86 -6.90 8.43
N PRO A 36 3.08 -6.71 8.96
CA PRO A 36 4.22 -6.28 8.18
C PRO A 36 5.03 -7.45 7.60
N TYR A 37 5.89 -7.12 6.64
CA TYR A 37 7.07 -7.90 6.26
C TYR A 37 8.27 -6.96 6.17
N PHE A 38 9.29 -7.28 6.97
CA PHE A 38 10.54 -6.56 6.99
C PHE A 38 11.63 -7.47 6.42
N GLY A 39 12.40 -6.97 5.45
CA GLY A 39 13.61 -7.64 4.98
C GLY A 39 14.74 -7.48 5.99
N THR A 40 15.94 -7.08 5.55
CA THR A 40 17.00 -6.69 6.48
C THR A 40 16.71 -5.29 7.03
N GLU A 41 16.15 -5.22 8.25
CA GLU A 41 15.69 -3.99 8.89
C GLU A 41 16.81 -2.95 9.10
N ARG A 42 16.61 -1.77 8.50
CA ARG A 42 17.31 -0.51 8.82
C ARG A 42 16.42 0.67 8.45
N ARG A 43 16.62 1.83 9.05
CA ARG A 43 15.85 3.05 8.72
C ARG A 43 15.98 3.36 7.22
N GLY A 44 14.86 3.68 6.57
CA GLY A 44 14.81 3.92 5.12
C GLY A 44 14.86 2.68 4.24
N ALA A 45 15.00 1.47 4.80
CA ALA A 45 14.87 0.23 4.04
C ALA A 45 13.44 0.08 3.49
N PRO A 46 13.27 -0.62 2.35
CA PRO A 46 11.94 -1.01 1.86
C PRO A 46 11.19 -1.80 2.94
N VAL A 47 9.94 -1.43 3.15
CA VAL A 47 8.99 -2.08 4.04
C VAL A 47 7.76 -2.44 3.22
N THR A 48 7.27 -3.67 3.42
CA THR A 48 5.99 -4.10 2.88
C THR A 48 5.04 -4.33 4.03
N ALA A 49 3.81 -3.87 3.91
CA ALA A 49 2.74 -4.16 4.85
C ALA A 49 1.53 -4.72 4.10
N PHE A 50 0.71 -5.48 4.81
CA PHE A 50 -0.42 -6.18 4.22
C PHE A 50 -1.67 -5.95 5.04
N ALA A 51 -2.81 -5.82 4.35
CA ALA A 51 -4.12 -5.88 4.96
C ALA A 51 -5.00 -6.89 4.21
N ARG A 52 -5.85 -7.59 4.94
CA ARG A 52 -6.90 -8.47 4.39
C ARG A 52 -8.24 -8.08 4.98
N ILE A 53 -9.28 -8.16 4.16
CA ILE A 53 -10.66 -7.88 4.53
C ILE A 53 -11.54 -9.02 4.00
N ALA A 54 -12.39 -9.62 4.82
CA ALA A 54 -13.25 -10.73 4.42
C ALA A 54 -14.59 -10.74 5.17
N ASP A 55 -15.60 -11.36 4.56
CA ASP A 55 -16.90 -11.59 5.19
C ASP A 55 -16.90 -12.80 6.15
N GLN A 56 -15.81 -13.59 6.15
CA GLN A 56 -15.65 -14.80 6.95
C GLN A 56 -14.27 -14.83 7.63
N PRO A 57 -14.09 -15.62 8.71
CA PRO A 57 -12.82 -15.70 9.43
C PRO A 57 -11.61 -15.99 8.53
N ILE A 58 -10.57 -15.17 8.65
CA ILE A 58 -9.34 -15.28 7.86
C ILE A 58 -8.39 -16.28 8.53
N ARG A 59 -8.22 -17.46 7.91
CA ARG A 59 -7.30 -18.52 8.40
C ARG A 59 -5.91 -18.48 7.77
N ILE A 60 -5.73 -17.72 6.69
CA ILE A 60 -4.47 -17.63 5.94
C ILE A 60 -3.42 -16.85 6.76
N ARG A 61 -2.20 -17.39 6.82
CA ARG A 61 -1.05 -16.84 7.57
C ARG A 61 0.21 -16.75 6.70
N SER A 62 0.04 -16.26 5.47
CA SER A 62 1.12 -15.99 4.52
C SER A 62 1.12 -14.51 4.12
N GLN A 63 2.16 -14.08 3.41
CA GLN A 63 2.17 -12.80 2.69
C GLN A 63 1.05 -12.75 1.63
N VAL A 64 0.76 -11.55 1.13
CA VAL A 64 -0.17 -11.33 0.00
C VAL A 64 0.62 -11.38 -1.30
N TYR A 65 0.48 -12.50 -2.02
CA TYR A 65 1.12 -12.71 -3.31
C TYR A 65 0.26 -12.18 -4.47
N GLU A 66 -1.07 -12.23 -4.33
CA GLU A 66 -2.03 -11.84 -5.37
C GLU A 66 -2.97 -10.70 -4.92
N PRO A 67 -2.46 -9.48 -4.68
CA PRO A 67 -3.25 -8.39 -4.14
C PRO A 67 -4.36 -7.91 -5.11
N ASP A 68 -5.49 -7.48 -4.56
CA ASP A 68 -6.49 -6.67 -5.26
C ASP A 68 -6.03 -5.20 -5.37
N TYR A 69 -5.31 -4.72 -4.35
CA TYR A 69 -4.86 -3.33 -4.25
C TYR A 69 -3.38 -3.25 -3.89
N VAL A 70 -2.66 -2.34 -4.55
CA VAL A 70 -1.28 -2.00 -4.20
C VAL A 70 -1.18 -0.50 -3.93
N ILE A 71 -0.60 -0.13 -2.78
CA ILE A 71 -0.32 1.26 -2.43
C ILE A 71 1.20 1.44 -2.40
N VAL A 72 1.72 2.39 -3.16
CA VAL A 72 3.15 2.72 -3.21
C VAL A 72 3.37 4.10 -2.63
N GLN A 73 3.82 4.16 -1.37
CA GLN A 73 4.06 5.39 -0.63
C GLN A 73 5.32 6.13 -1.11
N ASP A 74 6.31 5.38 -1.61
CA ASP A 74 7.55 5.92 -2.14
C ASP A 74 7.84 5.35 -3.56
N PRO A 75 7.72 6.19 -4.61
CA PRO A 75 7.93 5.76 -5.99
C PRO A 75 9.40 5.39 -6.29
N SER A 76 10.36 5.80 -5.45
CA SER A 76 11.78 5.42 -5.61
C SER A 76 12.04 3.93 -5.37
N LEU A 77 11.04 3.18 -4.88
CA LEU A 77 11.11 1.72 -4.74
C LEU A 77 10.91 0.99 -6.07
N ILE A 78 10.21 1.60 -7.04
CA ILE A 78 9.81 0.95 -8.31
C ILE A 78 11.01 0.39 -9.10
N PRO A 79 12.18 1.06 -9.20
CA PRO A 79 13.32 0.50 -9.92
C PRO A 79 13.95 -0.72 -9.27
N GLY A 80 13.82 -0.89 -7.95
CA GLY A 80 14.48 -1.95 -7.19
C GLY A 80 13.54 -3.06 -6.70
N VAL A 81 12.22 -2.85 -6.78
CA VAL A 81 11.20 -3.77 -6.29
C VAL A 81 10.09 -3.88 -7.33
N ASN A 82 9.71 -5.10 -7.69
CA ASN A 82 8.54 -5.32 -8.54
C ASN A 82 7.25 -5.11 -7.73
N VAL A 83 6.85 -3.85 -7.55
CA VAL A 83 5.67 -3.46 -6.75
C VAL A 83 4.36 -4.03 -7.30
N ALA A 84 4.29 -4.26 -8.62
CA ALA A 84 3.14 -4.79 -9.34
C ALA A 84 3.08 -6.33 -9.37
N SER A 85 4.09 -7.03 -8.81
CA SER A 85 4.17 -8.50 -8.88
C SER A 85 2.92 -9.20 -8.34
N GLY A 86 2.26 -9.99 -9.17
CA GLY A 86 1.08 -10.78 -8.79
C GLY A 86 -0.21 -9.98 -8.61
N ILE A 87 -0.22 -8.66 -8.83
CA ILE A 87 -1.48 -7.92 -8.80
C ILE A 87 -2.45 -8.47 -9.86
N LYS A 88 -3.74 -8.56 -9.49
CA LYS A 88 -4.79 -9.04 -10.39
C LYS A 88 -4.97 -8.09 -11.58
N ASP A 89 -5.42 -8.64 -12.72
CA ASP A 89 -5.65 -7.87 -13.95
C ASP A 89 -6.67 -6.72 -13.76
N ASP A 90 -7.66 -6.90 -12.88
CA ASP A 90 -8.67 -5.91 -12.49
C ASP A 90 -8.30 -5.11 -11.23
N GLY A 91 -7.07 -5.25 -10.75
CA GLY A 91 -6.57 -4.60 -9.55
C GLY A 91 -6.33 -3.10 -9.71
N LEU A 92 -6.03 -2.43 -8.59
CA LEU A 92 -5.72 -1.01 -8.54
C LEU A 92 -4.37 -0.76 -7.86
N ILE A 93 -3.52 0.02 -8.51
CA ILE A 93 -2.26 0.53 -7.97
C ILE A 93 -2.40 2.04 -7.74
N ILE A 94 -2.17 2.48 -6.50
CA ILE A 94 -2.11 3.90 -6.12
C ILE A 94 -0.66 4.24 -5.80
N ILE A 95 -0.11 5.25 -6.45
CA ILE A 95 1.29 5.65 -6.29
C ILE A 95 1.37 7.11 -5.86
N ASN A 96 2.09 7.38 -4.77
CA ASN A 96 2.48 8.73 -4.40
C ASN A 96 3.46 9.30 -5.44
N SER A 97 2.99 10.14 -6.35
CA SER A 97 3.82 10.73 -7.39
C SER A 97 3.17 11.95 -8.02
N GLU A 98 3.98 12.96 -8.30
CA GLU A 98 3.65 14.11 -9.17
C GLU A 98 3.48 13.70 -10.66
N LYS A 99 4.03 12.55 -11.05
CA LYS A 99 3.95 12.07 -12.43
C LYS A 99 2.55 11.58 -12.76
N LYS A 100 2.16 11.69 -14.04
CA LYS A 100 0.93 11.06 -14.51
C LYS A 100 1.07 9.53 -14.54
N PRO A 101 -0.03 8.76 -14.42
CA PRO A 101 0.04 7.29 -14.42
C PRO A 101 0.78 6.70 -15.63
N GLY A 102 0.57 7.26 -16.83
CA GLY A 102 1.22 6.78 -18.06
C GLY A 102 2.73 7.03 -18.14
N GLU A 103 3.29 7.84 -17.25
CA GLU A 103 4.74 8.09 -17.17
C GLU A 103 5.45 7.05 -16.29
N ILE A 104 4.70 6.31 -15.46
CA ILE A 104 5.23 5.27 -14.57
C ILE A 104 5.08 3.92 -15.27
N LYS A 105 6.20 3.37 -15.72
CA LYS A 105 6.23 2.08 -16.42
C LYS A 105 6.15 0.94 -15.41
N LEU A 106 5.00 0.27 -15.36
CA LEU A 106 4.77 -0.98 -14.64
C LEU A 106 4.30 -2.04 -15.63
N ASP A 107 4.83 -3.26 -15.52
CA ASP A 107 4.36 -4.41 -16.29
C ASP A 107 3.12 -5.00 -15.64
N THR A 108 1.95 -4.45 -15.96
CA THR A 108 0.66 -4.86 -15.40
C THR A 108 -0.51 -4.41 -16.28
N LYS A 109 -1.62 -5.15 -16.18
CA LYS A 109 -2.93 -4.74 -16.74
C LYS A 109 -3.80 -3.99 -15.72
N ALA A 110 -3.39 -3.99 -14.45
CA ALA A 110 -4.11 -3.30 -13.38
C ALA A 110 -4.24 -1.80 -13.66
N THR A 111 -5.28 -1.19 -13.10
CA THR A 111 -5.45 0.25 -13.18
C THR A 111 -4.38 0.95 -12.34
N VAL A 112 -3.65 1.89 -12.93
CA VAL A 112 -2.66 2.73 -12.22
C VAL A 112 -3.23 4.13 -11.99
N LYS A 113 -3.15 4.59 -10.74
CA LYS A 113 -3.49 5.95 -10.31
C LYS A 113 -2.29 6.57 -9.60
N THR A 114 -2.12 7.87 -9.81
CA THR A 114 -1.10 8.66 -9.13
C THR A 114 -1.76 9.79 -8.37
N VAL A 115 -1.19 10.14 -7.23
CA VAL A 115 -1.60 11.26 -6.40
C VAL A 115 -0.34 11.86 -5.78
N ASP A 116 -0.23 13.19 -5.76
CA ASP A 116 0.83 13.85 -5.01
C ASP A 116 0.44 13.98 -3.54
N ALA A 117 0.50 12.86 -2.84
CA ALA A 117 0.19 12.80 -1.41
C ALA A 117 1.23 13.55 -0.58
N THR A 118 2.43 13.78 -1.13
CA THR A 118 3.50 14.52 -0.45
C THR A 118 3.18 16.01 -0.40
N ALA A 119 2.83 16.62 -1.54
CA ALA A 119 2.40 18.01 -1.56
C ALA A 119 1.15 18.22 -0.71
N LEU A 120 0.17 17.32 -0.81
CA LEU A 120 -1.07 17.40 -0.02
C LEU A 120 -0.78 17.36 1.50
N ALA A 121 0.08 16.46 1.95
CA ALA A 121 0.45 16.37 3.35
C ALA A 121 1.21 17.61 3.83
N LEU A 122 2.14 18.13 3.01
CA LEU A 122 2.86 19.37 3.33
C LEU A 122 1.92 20.59 3.40
N GLU A 123 0.92 20.67 2.52
CA GLU A 123 -0.07 21.74 2.50
C GLU A 123 -0.97 21.71 3.75
N ILE A 124 -1.49 20.54 4.12
CA ILE A 124 -2.52 20.42 5.16
C ILE A 124 -1.91 20.33 6.56
N ILE A 125 -0.91 19.46 6.76
CA ILE A 125 -0.36 19.15 8.09
C ILE A 125 1.08 19.64 8.28
N GLY A 126 1.69 20.25 7.27
CA GLY A 126 3.06 20.78 7.35
C GLY A 126 4.17 19.72 7.46
N LEU A 127 3.82 18.44 7.32
CA LEU A 127 4.74 17.31 7.47
C LEU A 127 4.57 16.33 6.29
N PRO A 128 5.65 15.71 5.78
CA PRO A 128 5.59 14.78 4.66
C PRO A 128 5.13 13.37 5.08
N ILE A 129 4.02 13.31 5.82
CA ILE A 129 3.41 12.08 6.31
C ILE A 129 2.27 11.70 5.35
N VAL A 130 2.59 10.83 4.40
CA VAL A 130 1.73 10.55 3.23
C VAL A 130 0.74 9.41 3.45
N ASN A 131 0.88 8.65 4.53
CA ASN A 131 0.06 7.46 4.78
C ASN A 131 -1.44 7.77 4.90
N THR A 132 -1.82 8.85 5.58
CA THR A 132 -3.23 9.27 5.71
C THR A 132 -3.81 9.73 4.38
N ALA A 133 -3.05 10.51 3.60
CA ALA A 133 -3.49 10.99 2.29
C ALA A 133 -3.68 9.87 1.26
N LEU A 134 -2.89 8.79 1.36
CA LEU A 134 -3.02 7.60 0.50
C LEU A 134 -4.09 6.62 0.98
N LEU A 135 -4.52 6.74 2.25
CA LEU A 135 -5.60 5.93 2.82
C LEU A 135 -6.99 6.43 2.40
N GLY A 136 -7.16 7.75 2.34
CA GLY A 136 -8.43 8.42 1.98
C GLY A 136 -8.71 8.39 0.48
#